data_AF-A0A559JDK9-F1
#
_entry.id   AF-A0A559JDK9-F1
#
_cell.length_a   1.000
_cell.length_b   1.000
_cell.length_c   1.000
_cell.angle_alpha   90.00
_cell.angle_beta   90.00
_cell.angle_gamma   90.00
#
_symmetry.space_group_name_H-M   'P 1'
#
loop_
_entity.id
_entity.type
_entity.pdbx_description
1 polymer ?
#
loop_
_entity_poly.entity_id
_entity_poly.type
_entity_poly.pdbx_seq_one_letter_code
_entity_poly.pdbx_strand_id
1 'polypeptide(L)'
;MKSPKTTKATFILKYDNGIDRWGYPLDNEDWSKDYFHCGDVFLLKIGEQMLKCHIEMDNDWYIISGNQRFRLHPREHYEIIIL
;
A
#
# COMPACT_ATOMS: atom_id res chain seq x y z
N MET A 1 -0.87 -29.92 15.77
CA MET A 1 -1.92 -29.29 14.92
C MET A 1 -1.31 -28.03 14.34
N LYS A 2 -1.07 -27.95 13.02
CA LYS A 2 -0.53 -26.73 12.41
C LYS A 2 -1.65 -25.69 12.38
N SER A 3 -1.48 -24.54 13.02
CA SER A 3 -2.43 -23.43 12.93
C SER A 3 -2.68 -23.08 11.46
N PRO A 4 -3.93 -22.77 11.06
CA PRO A 4 -4.20 -22.33 9.70
C PRO A 4 -3.36 -21.08 9.44
N LYS A 5 -2.60 -21.09 8.33
CA LYS A 5 -1.96 -19.86 7.83
C LYS A 5 -3.10 -18.95 7.37
N THR A 6 -3.50 -17.99 8.20
CA THR A 6 -4.42 -16.96 7.78
C THR A 6 -3.73 -16.16 6.68
N THR A 7 -4.12 -16.38 5.42
CA THR A 7 -3.68 -15.55 4.31
C THR A 7 -4.27 -14.17 4.55
N LYS A 8 -3.42 -13.18 4.90
CA LYS A 8 -3.87 -11.79 4.95
C LYS A 8 -4.39 -11.39 3.57
N ALA A 9 -5.47 -10.62 3.53
CA ALA A 9 -6.04 -10.13 2.29
C ALA A 9 -5.01 -9.25 1.56
N THR A 10 -4.99 -9.37 0.24
CA THR A 10 -4.15 -8.59 -0.66
C THR A 10 -5.00 -7.54 -1.34
N PHE A 11 -4.48 -6.31 -1.45
CA PHE A 11 -5.16 -5.18 -2.06
C PHE A 11 -4.31 -4.58 -3.18
N ILE A 12 -4.98 -3.85 -4.07
CA ILE A 12 -4.31 -3.03 -5.08
C ILE A 12 -4.32 -1.58 -4.62
N LEU A 13 -3.15 -1.07 -4.30
CA LEU A 13 -2.90 0.32 -4.01
C LEU A 13 -2.91 1.14 -5.30
N LYS A 14 -3.72 2.19 -5.34
CA LYS A 14 -3.85 3.11 -6.47
C LYS A 14 -3.80 4.56 -6.00
N TYR A 15 -3.29 5.44 -6.86
CA TYR A 15 -3.31 6.87 -6.60
C TYR A 15 -4.65 7.47 -7.02
N ASP A 16 -5.26 8.23 -6.13
CA ASP A 16 -6.48 9.00 -6.38
C ASP A 16 -6.12 10.47 -6.61
N ASN A 17 -6.17 10.89 -7.88
CA ASN A 17 -5.88 12.27 -8.28
C ASN A 17 -6.89 13.28 -7.71
N GLY A 18 -8.11 12.86 -7.35
CA GLY A 18 -9.15 13.76 -6.87
C GLY A 18 -8.87 14.29 -5.47
N ILE A 19 -8.10 13.54 -4.67
CA ILE A 19 -7.77 13.91 -3.30
C ILE A 19 -6.27 13.88 -3.00
N ASP A 20 -5.43 13.61 -4.00
CA ASP A 20 -3.98 13.50 -3.89
C ASP A 20 -3.55 12.49 -2.80
N ARG A 21 -4.04 11.26 -2.88
CA ARG A 21 -3.71 10.20 -1.91
C ARG A 21 -3.57 8.82 -2.57
N TRP A 22 -2.78 7.97 -1.93
CA TRP A 22 -2.78 6.54 -2.20
C TRP A 22 -3.87 5.86 -1.39
N GLY A 23 -4.70 5.05 -2.05
CA GLY A 23 -5.78 4.33 -1.41
C GLY A 23 -5.95 2.92 -1.96
N TYR A 24 -6.79 2.16 -1.28
CA TYR A 24 -7.12 0.78 -1.64
C TYR A 24 -8.62 0.52 -1.40
N PRO A 25 -9.26 -0.30 -2.24
CA PRO A 25 -10.67 -0.63 -2.04
C PRO A 25 -10.83 -1.56 -0.82
N LEU A 26 -11.87 -1.33 -0.02
CA LEU A 26 -12.21 -2.16 1.14
C LEU A 26 -13.02 -3.40 0.76
N ASP A 27 -13.70 -3.35 -0.38
CA ASP A 27 -14.52 -4.43 -0.95
C ASP A 27 -14.35 -4.48 -2.48
N ASN A 28 -15.22 -5.22 -3.16
CA ASN A 28 -15.19 -5.34 -4.63
C ASN A 28 -15.76 -4.10 -5.34
N GLU A 29 -16.23 -3.10 -4.60
CA GLU A 29 -16.89 -1.91 -5.13
C GLU A 29 -15.96 -0.68 -4.98
N ASP A 30 -15.68 0.00 -6.10
CA ASP A 30 -14.70 1.09 -6.15
C ASP A 30 -15.08 2.35 -5.33
N TRP A 31 -16.30 2.44 -4.77
CA TRP A 31 -16.72 3.59 -3.95
C TRP A 31 -16.32 3.46 -2.47
N SER A 32 -16.01 2.26 -2.01
CA SER A 32 -15.57 1.98 -0.65
C SER A 32 -14.05 1.91 -0.63
N LYS A 33 -13.39 3.04 -0.42
CA LYS A 33 -11.91 3.14 -0.36
C LYS A 33 -11.47 3.63 0.99
N ASP A 34 -10.35 3.08 1.45
CA ASP A 34 -9.56 3.67 2.52
C ASP A 34 -8.29 4.29 1.94
N TYR A 35 -7.75 5.29 2.62
CA TYR A 35 -6.62 6.07 2.14
C TYR A 35 -5.50 6.09 3.16
N PHE A 36 -4.29 6.00 2.66
CA PHE A 36 -3.12 6.09 3.49
C PHE A 36 -2.85 7.52 3.96
N HIS A 37 -2.38 7.59 5.20
CA HIS A 37 -1.83 8.75 5.87
C HIS A 37 -0.33 8.56 6.12
N CYS A 38 0.38 9.67 6.33
CA CYS A 38 1.78 9.62 6.74
C CYS A 38 1.96 8.75 7.98
N GLY A 39 2.94 7.85 7.95
CA GLY A 39 3.25 6.90 9.03
C GLY A 39 2.51 5.57 8.95
N ASP A 40 1.48 5.44 8.11
CA ASP A 40 0.78 4.16 7.95
C ASP A 40 1.69 3.10 7.35
N VAL A 41 1.51 1.86 7.81
CA VAL A 41 2.43 0.74 7.53
C VAL A 41 1.72 -0.38 6.76
N PHE A 42 2.36 -0.89 5.71
CA PHE A 42 1.88 -2.03 4.92
C PHE A 42 3.04 -2.87 4.41
N LEU A 43 2.73 -4.05 3.85
CA LEU A 43 3.69 -4.83 3.06
C LEU A 43 3.46 -4.53 1.59
N LEU A 44 4.50 -4.11 0.88
CA LEU A 44 4.53 -3.98 -0.57
C LEU A 44 5.11 -5.24 -1.20
N LYS A 45 4.41 -5.82 -2.17
CA LYS A 45 4.92 -6.97 -2.92
C LYS A 45 5.78 -6.51 -4.10
N ILE A 46 7.00 -7.03 -4.20
CA ILE A 46 7.91 -6.82 -5.33
C ILE A 46 8.43 -8.19 -5.79
N GLY A 47 7.95 -8.66 -6.93
CA GLY A 47 8.18 -10.04 -7.38
C GLY A 47 7.66 -11.04 -6.35
N GLU A 48 8.55 -11.85 -5.79
CA GLU A 48 8.25 -12.84 -4.75
C GLU A 48 8.49 -12.32 -3.32
N GLN A 49 8.97 -11.08 -3.18
CA GLN A 49 9.33 -10.49 -1.89
C GLN A 49 8.23 -9.59 -1.34
N MET A 50 8.15 -9.51 0.00
CA MET A 50 7.30 -8.58 0.73
C MET A 50 8.17 -7.60 1.50
N LEU A 51 8.11 -6.33 1.13
CA LEU A 51 8.82 -5.25 1.82
C LEU A 51 7.89 -4.59 2.83
N LYS A 52 8.31 -4.52 4.10
CA LYS A 52 7.62 -3.69 5.08
C LYS A 52 7.93 -2.23 4.81
N CYS A 53 6.88 -1.45 4.60
CA CYS A 53 6.96 -0.06 4.21
C CYS A 53 6.10 0.78 5.14
N HIS A 54 6.50 2.02 5.39
CA HIS A 54 5.57 3.08 5.75
C HIS A 54 5.56 4.16 4.68
N ILE A 55 4.43 4.83 4.53
CA ILE A 55 4.22 5.86 3.52
C ILE A 55 4.31 7.24 4.16
N GLU A 56 4.88 8.17 3.40
CA GLU A 56 5.10 9.56 3.79
C GLU A 56 4.84 10.48 2.60
N MET A 57 4.70 11.77 2.88
CA MET A 57 4.48 12.81 1.89
C MET A 57 5.47 13.95 2.10
N ASP A 58 6.09 14.39 1.01
CA ASP A 58 6.83 15.65 0.91
C ASP A 58 6.27 16.42 -0.29
N ASN A 59 7.07 16.66 -1.34
CA ASN A 59 6.57 17.20 -2.61
C ASN A 59 5.83 16.13 -3.44
N ASP A 60 6.16 14.85 -3.21
CA ASP A 60 5.51 13.68 -3.81
C ASP A 60 5.34 12.60 -2.74
N TRP A 61 4.37 11.71 -2.94
CA TRP A 61 4.21 10.52 -2.09
C TRP A 61 5.35 9.53 -2.28
N TYR A 62 5.90 9.05 -1.18
CA TYR A 62 6.97 8.07 -1.18
C TYR A 62 6.82 7.05 -0.05
N ILE A 63 7.46 5.91 -0.21
CA ILE A 63 7.54 4.89 0.83
C ILE A 63 8.97 4.77 1.36
N ILE A 64 9.07 4.39 2.64
CA ILE A 64 10.32 4.05 3.30
C ILE A 64 10.30 2.56 3.65
N SER A 65 11.30 1.83 3.19
CA SER A 65 11.56 0.45 3.62
C SER A 65 13.00 0.32 4.10
N GLY A 66 13.18 -0.09 5.36
CA GLY A 66 14.48 0.02 6.02
C GLY A 66 14.96 1.48 6.03
N ASN A 67 16.12 1.73 5.43
CA ASN A 67 16.70 3.08 5.30
C ASN A 67 16.57 3.66 3.88
N GLN A 68 15.82 3.00 3.00
CA GLN A 68 15.70 3.40 1.60
C GLN A 68 14.35 4.03 1.30
N ARG A 69 14.37 5.07 0.47
CA ARG A 69 13.19 5.81 0.01
C ARG A 69 12.89 5.48 -1.45
N PHE A 70 11.61 5.27 -1.76
CA PHE A 70 11.13 5.02 -3.11
C PHE A 70 9.91 5.90 -3.39
N ARG A 71 9.96 6.69 -4.46
CA ARG A 71 8.76 7.40 -4.92
C ARG A 71 7.80 6.42 -5.57
N LEU A 72 6.53 6.54 -5.22
CA LEU A 72 5.47 5.81 -5.93
C LEU A 72 5.11 6.61 -7.19
N HIS A 73 4.85 5.91 -8.29
CA HIS A 73 4.51 6.56 -9.55
C HIS A 73 2.98 6.60 -9.71
N PRO A 74 2.33 7.77 -9.80
CA PRO A 74 0.87 7.90 -9.79
C PRO A 74 0.08 7.13 -10.87
N ARG A 75 0.76 6.68 -11.94
CA ARG A 75 0.15 5.87 -13.02
C ARG A 75 0.32 4.36 -12.84
N GLU A 76 1.03 3.94 -11.80
CA GLU A 76 1.27 2.54 -11.49
C GLU A 76 0.33 2.03 -10.40
N HIS A 77 0.20 0.71 -10.31
CA HIS A 77 -0.55 0.03 -9.27
C HIS A 77 0.37 -0.90 -8.50
N TYR A 78 0.15 -0.99 -7.20
CA TYR A 78 1.00 -1.78 -6.32
C TYR A 78 0.19 -2.80 -5.53
N GLU A 79 0.66 -4.04 -5.48
CA GLU A 79 0.01 -5.10 -4.71
C GLU A 79 0.52 -5.05 -3.26
N ILE A 80 -0.40 -4.90 -2.30
CA ILE A 80 -0.08 -4.66 -0.89
C ILE A 80 -0.85 -5.56 0.07
N ILE A 81 -0.34 -5.70 1.30
CA ILE A 81 -1.05 -6.29 2.43
C ILE A 81 -1.07 -5.26 3.56
N ILE A 82 -2.26 -4.95 4.07
CA ILE A 82 -2.45 -4.08 5.23
C ILE A 82 -2.05 -4.84 6.51
N LEU A 83 -1.34 -4.19 7.42
CA LEU A 83 -0.75 -4.84 8.60
C LEU A 83 -1.65 -4.86 9.82
#